data_AF-E3ZMP3-F1
#
_entry.id   AF-E3ZMP3-F1
#
_cell.length_a   1.000
_cell.length_b   1.000
_cell.length_c   1.000
_cell.angle_alpha   90.00
_cell.angle_beta   90.00
_cell.angle_gamma   90.00
#
_symmetry.space_group_name_H-M   'P 1'
#
loop_
_entity.id
_entity.type
_entity.pdbx_description
1 polymer ?
#
loop_
_entity_poly.entity_id
_entity_poly.type
_entity_poly.pdbx_seq_one_letter_code
_entity_poly.pdbx_strand_id
1 'polypeptide(L)'
;MKGSLTKFKQLFIDNKFVLGLLIFLLVALDIYVLTKISFIFDPLMVILKTVAAPIVLAGISYYLFNPVIDWLEKKKWKRGWAIALLYVVIIGLIILLFSFVIPAVKDQIVSLFKTFPGYWDQITQKFNEFSQSSLFDQLKDKLSTNMSDIMKTLSEKGTSVLNSAITSVGSIVGTVTEVVLAIVTTPLVLFYLLKDGKKLPDFLLKMLPVNGRAH
;
A
#
# COMPACT_ATOMS: atom_id res chain seq x y z
N MET A 1 39.21 -16.10 -46.62
CA MET A 1 38.32 -15.77 -45.48
C MET A 1 38.31 -16.81 -44.33
N LYS A 2 38.65 -18.10 -44.52
CA LYS A 2 38.59 -19.12 -43.44
C LYS A 2 39.58 -18.92 -42.26
N GLY A 3 40.75 -18.32 -42.49
CA GLY A 3 41.77 -18.16 -41.43
C GLY A 3 41.43 -17.12 -40.34
N SER A 4 40.51 -16.19 -40.63
CA SER A 4 40.09 -15.16 -39.66
C SER A 4 39.19 -15.74 -38.56
N LEU A 5 38.24 -16.60 -38.94
CA LEU A 5 37.29 -17.22 -38.01
C LEU A 5 37.97 -18.17 -37.02
N THR A 6 39.01 -18.89 -37.44
CA THR A 6 39.76 -19.81 -36.58
C THR A 6 40.56 -19.06 -35.52
N LYS A 7 41.20 -17.95 -35.89
CA LYS A 7 41.93 -17.09 -34.93
C LYS A 7 41.00 -16.41 -33.94
N PHE A 8 39.82 -15.98 -34.39
CA PHE A 8 38.79 -15.42 -33.51
C PHE A 8 38.30 -16.43 -32.47
N LYS A 9 38.00 -17.66 -32.90
CA LYS A 9 37.55 -18.74 -32.00
C LYS A 9 38.59 -19.06 -30.91
N GLN A 10 39.86 -19.13 -31.30
CA GLN A 10 40.96 -19.44 -30.38
C GLN A 10 41.25 -18.30 -29.38
N LEU A 11 41.06 -17.04 -29.78
CA LEU A 11 41.25 -15.86 -28.91
C LEU A 11 40.07 -15.62 -27.96
N PHE A 12 38.83 -15.85 -28.40
CA PHE A 12 37.63 -15.48 -27.64
C PHE A 12 36.92 -16.64 -26.95
N ILE A 13 36.83 -17.82 -27.58
CA ILE A 13 36.02 -18.94 -27.07
C ILE A 13 36.88 -19.92 -26.26
N ASP A 14 38.11 -20.19 -26.69
CA ASP A 14 39.00 -21.15 -26.00
C ASP A 14 39.71 -20.53 -24.78
N ASN A 15 39.71 -19.20 -24.65
CA ASN A 15 40.31 -18.52 -23.51
C ASN A 15 39.30 -18.38 -22.35
N LYS A 16 39.51 -19.18 -21.29
CA LYS A 16 38.65 -19.21 -20.08
C LYS A 16 38.43 -17.83 -19.46
N PHE A 17 39.41 -16.93 -19.56
CA PHE A 17 39.29 -15.56 -19.05
C PHE A 17 38.31 -14.72 -19.90
N VAL A 18 38.44 -14.79 -21.23
CA VAL A 18 37.57 -14.05 -22.16
C VAL A 18 36.15 -14.60 -22.12
N LEU A 19 35.99 -15.93 -22.03
CA LEU A 19 34.68 -16.56 -21.87
C LEU A 19 34.00 -16.13 -20.55
N GLY A 20 34.74 -16.08 -19.44
CA GLY A 20 34.22 -15.60 -18.16
C GLY A 20 33.82 -14.12 -18.21
N LEU A 21 34.63 -13.28 -18.86
CA LEU A 21 34.31 -11.87 -19.10
C LEU A 21 33.04 -11.71 -19.95
N LEU A 22 32.88 -12.56 -20.98
CA LEU A 22 31.72 -12.55 -21.88
C LEU A 22 30.44 -12.98 -21.16
N ILE A 23 30.50 -14.03 -20.33
CA ILE A 23 29.38 -14.47 -19.49
C ILE A 23 29.00 -13.37 -18.50
N PHE A 24 29.98 -12.77 -17.83
CA PHE A 24 29.73 -11.65 -16.92
C PHE A 24 29.08 -10.46 -17.65
N LEU A 25 29.54 -10.14 -18.85
CA LEU A 25 28.98 -9.08 -19.68
C LEU A 25 27.54 -9.39 -20.13
N LEU A 26 27.24 -10.65 -20.47
CA LEU A 26 25.87 -11.08 -20.79
C LEU A 26 24.95 -11.00 -19.57
N VAL A 27 25.40 -11.47 -18.41
CA VAL A 27 24.61 -11.37 -17.16
C VAL A 27 24.38 -9.91 -16.77
N ALA A 28 25.40 -9.06 -16.89
CA ALA A 28 25.27 -7.63 -16.64
C ALA A 28 24.30 -6.96 -17.63
N LEU A 29 24.32 -7.39 -18.90
CA LEU A 29 23.38 -6.93 -19.93
C LEU A 29 21.95 -7.37 -19.62
N ASP A 30 21.73 -8.62 -19.21
CA ASP A 30 20.42 -9.13 -18.80
C ASP A 30 19.88 -8.35 -17.60
N ILE A 31 20.70 -8.10 -16.57
CA ILE A 31 20.33 -7.27 -15.41
C ILE A 31 20.00 -5.83 -15.86
N TYR A 32 20.79 -5.25 -16.75
CA TYR A 32 20.52 -3.91 -17.29
C TYR A 32 19.19 -3.85 -18.05
N VAL A 33 18.91 -4.83 -18.91
CA VAL A 33 17.65 -4.94 -19.63
C VAL A 33 16.47 -5.15 -18.66
N LEU A 34 16.63 -5.99 -17.63
CA LEU A 34 15.65 -6.15 -16.54
C LEU A 34 15.36 -4.81 -15.85
N THR A 35 16.36 -3.98 -15.57
CA THR A 35 16.13 -2.64 -14.99
C THR A 35 15.40 -1.68 -15.94
N LYS A 36 15.45 -1.88 -17.26
CA LYS A 36 14.65 -1.11 -18.24
C LYS A 36 13.23 -1.64 -18.39
N ILE A 37 13.04 -2.95 -18.19
CA ILE A 37 11.72 -3.61 -18.17
C ILE A 37 11.03 -3.43 -16.80
N SER A 38 11.72 -2.89 -15.79
CA SER A 38 11.17 -2.56 -14.45
C SER A 38 9.83 -1.80 -14.52
N PHE A 39 9.63 -0.97 -15.54
CA PHE A 39 8.36 -0.28 -15.81
C PHE A 39 7.14 -1.23 -15.90
N ILE A 40 7.31 -2.49 -16.35
CA ILE A 40 6.25 -3.52 -16.37
C ILE A 40 6.13 -4.21 -15.00
N PHE A 41 7.24 -4.35 -14.27
CA PHE A 41 7.26 -4.97 -12.95
C PHE A 41 6.71 -4.07 -11.86
N ASP A 42 6.83 -2.75 -11.98
CA ASP A 42 6.31 -1.77 -11.03
C ASP A 42 4.79 -1.92 -10.77
N PRO A 43 3.90 -1.91 -11.79
CA PRO A 43 2.47 -2.11 -11.57
C PRO A 43 2.15 -3.51 -11.03
N LEU A 44 2.88 -4.54 -11.45
CA LEU A 44 2.71 -5.90 -10.91
C LEU A 44 3.07 -5.97 -9.42
N MET A 45 4.17 -5.31 -9.02
CA MET A 45 4.62 -5.27 -7.64
C MET A 45 3.64 -4.49 -6.75
N VAL A 46 3.04 -3.42 -7.27
CA VAL A 46 1.98 -2.66 -6.58
C VAL A 46 0.76 -3.55 -6.37
N ILE A 47 0.26 -4.21 -7.41
CA ILE A 47 -0.90 -5.12 -7.30
C ILE A 47 -0.59 -6.25 -6.30
N LEU A 48 0.59 -6.86 -6.39
CA LEU A 48 1.04 -7.88 -5.44
C LEU A 48 1.04 -7.36 -4.02
N LYS A 49 1.61 -6.17 -3.74
CA LYS A 49 1.63 -5.61 -2.39
C LYS A 49 0.21 -5.32 -1.86
N THR A 50 -0.65 -4.75 -2.70
CA THR A 50 -2.02 -4.40 -2.32
C THR A 50 -2.89 -5.63 -2.06
N VAL A 51 -2.69 -6.73 -2.79
CA VAL A 51 -3.49 -7.96 -2.64
C VAL A 51 -2.81 -8.99 -1.72
N ALA A 52 -1.49 -8.90 -1.51
CA ALA A 52 -0.77 -9.81 -0.62
C ALA A 52 -1.26 -9.70 0.82
N ALA A 53 -1.46 -8.48 1.33
CA ALA A 53 -1.95 -8.27 2.69
C ALA A 53 -3.27 -9.02 2.98
N PRO A 54 -4.37 -8.83 2.20
CA PRO A 54 -5.60 -9.59 2.42
C PRO A 54 -5.45 -11.09 2.20
N ILE A 55 -4.62 -11.54 1.25
CA ILE A 55 -4.37 -12.97 1.03
C ILE A 55 -3.70 -13.60 2.25
N VAL A 56 -2.65 -12.97 2.79
CA VAL A 56 -1.92 -13.47 3.97
C VAL A 56 -2.84 -13.49 5.18
N LEU A 57 -3.61 -12.42 5.42
CA LEU A 57 -4.60 -12.37 6.50
C LEU A 57 -5.66 -13.46 6.35
N ALA A 58 -6.14 -13.72 5.14
CA ALA A 58 -7.09 -14.80 4.87
C ALA A 58 -6.47 -16.18 5.11
N GLY A 59 -5.20 -16.38 4.75
CA GLY A 59 -4.46 -17.62 5.02
C GLY A 59 -4.28 -17.91 6.51
N ILE A 60 -3.90 -16.89 7.29
CA ILE A 60 -3.80 -16.99 8.75
C ILE A 60 -5.17 -17.29 9.36
N SER A 61 -6.20 -16.53 8.94
CA SER A 61 -7.58 -16.72 9.40
C SER A 61 -8.11 -18.12 9.04
N TYR A 62 -7.78 -18.63 7.85
CA TYR A 62 -8.13 -19.98 7.43
C TYR A 62 -7.57 -21.01 8.40
N TYR A 63 -6.28 -20.92 8.72
CA TYR A 63 -5.66 -21.88 9.64
C TYR A 63 -6.28 -21.80 11.04
N LEU A 64 -6.67 -20.60 11.49
CA LEU A 64 -7.32 -20.39 12.78
C LEU A 64 -8.76 -20.92 12.84
N PHE A 65 -9.56 -20.69 11.80
CA PHE A 65 -10.99 -21.03 11.78
C PHE A 65 -11.28 -22.43 11.23
N ASN A 66 -10.40 -22.99 10.40
CA ASN A 66 -10.57 -24.35 9.89
C ASN A 66 -10.75 -25.42 10.99
N PRO A 67 -10.00 -25.44 12.12
CA PRO A 67 -10.24 -26.41 13.19
C PRO A 67 -11.62 -26.22 13.87
N VAL A 68 -12.11 -24.99 13.96
CA VAL A 68 -13.45 -24.68 14.50
C VAL A 68 -14.52 -25.26 13.58
N ILE A 69 -14.35 -25.09 12.27
CA ILE A 69 -15.27 -25.62 11.25
C ILE A 69 -15.21 -27.15 11.21
N ASP A 70 -14.03 -27.76 11.28
CA ASP A 70 -13.87 -29.22 11.33
C ASP A 70 -14.49 -29.80 12.61
N TRP A 71 -14.44 -29.09 13.74
CA TRP A 71 -15.13 -29.49 14.98
C TRP A 71 -16.65 -29.43 14.84
N LEU A 72 -17.19 -28.39 14.20
CA LEU A 72 -18.62 -28.28 13.87
C LEU A 72 -19.07 -29.40 12.91
N GLU A 73 -18.24 -29.73 11.92
CA GLU A 73 -18.49 -30.81 10.96
C GLU A 73 -18.59 -32.18 11.68
N LYS A 74 -17.70 -32.45 12.65
CA LYS A 74 -17.80 -33.64 13.53
C LYS A 74 -19.10 -33.69 14.33
N LYS A 75 -19.71 -32.54 14.63
CA LYS A 75 -21.02 -32.43 15.31
C LYS A 75 -22.22 -32.55 14.34
N LYS A 76 -22.00 -33.12 13.15
CA LYS A 76 -22.98 -33.33 12.07
C LYS A 76 -23.45 -32.07 11.34
N TRP A 77 -22.75 -30.94 11.48
CA TRP A 77 -23.05 -29.76 10.68
C TRP A 77 -22.48 -29.93 9.26
N LYS A 78 -23.26 -29.62 8.22
CA LYS A 78 -22.69 -29.54 6.87
C LYS A 78 -21.71 -28.36 6.84
N ARG A 79 -20.53 -28.53 6.25
CA ARG A 79 -19.47 -27.51 6.19
C ARG A 79 -19.97 -26.12 5.74
N GLY A 80 -20.89 -26.07 4.77
CA GLY A 80 -21.51 -24.82 4.33
C GLY A 80 -22.25 -24.05 5.43
N TRP A 81 -22.95 -24.74 6.34
CA TRP A 81 -23.63 -24.12 7.48
C TRP A 81 -22.65 -23.64 8.55
N ALA A 82 -21.57 -24.39 8.79
CA ALA A 82 -20.52 -23.95 9.71
C ALA A 82 -19.82 -22.68 9.20
N ILE A 83 -19.53 -22.62 7.90
CA ILE A 83 -18.99 -21.41 7.26
C ILE A 83 -20.01 -20.27 7.36
N ALA A 84 -21.30 -20.50 7.05
CA ALA A 84 -22.32 -19.47 7.16
C ALA A 84 -22.41 -18.88 8.58
N LEU A 85 -22.38 -19.73 9.61
CA LEU A 85 -22.37 -19.28 11.00
C LEU A 85 -21.13 -18.42 11.31
N LEU A 86 -19.95 -18.83 10.84
CA LEU A 86 -18.72 -18.03 10.98
C LEU A 86 -18.88 -16.65 10.34
N TYR A 87 -19.48 -16.57 9.14
CA TYR A 87 -19.74 -15.29 8.46
C TYR A 87 -20.71 -14.40 9.24
N VAL A 88 -21.75 -14.96 9.85
CA VAL A 88 -22.67 -14.19 10.71
C VAL A 88 -21.90 -13.56 11.87
N VAL A 89 -21.00 -14.30 12.51
CA VAL A 89 -20.16 -13.79 13.61
C VAL A 89 -19.19 -12.71 13.11
N ILE A 90 -18.53 -12.93 11.98
CA ILE A 90 -17.60 -11.96 11.37
C ILE A 90 -18.32 -10.66 11.01
N ILE A 91 -19.49 -10.75 10.35
CA ILE A 91 -20.28 -9.57 9.99
C ILE A 91 -20.73 -8.82 11.26
N GLY A 92 -21.16 -9.54 12.30
CA GLY A 92 -21.49 -8.94 13.59
C GLY A 92 -20.32 -8.17 14.20
N LEU A 93 -19.12 -8.76 14.19
CA LEU A 93 -17.88 -8.11 14.65
C LEU A 93 -17.53 -6.87 13.81
N ILE A 94 -17.69 -6.94 12.50
CA ILE A 94 -17.43 -5.82 11.59
C ILE A 94 -18.39 -4.66 11.90
N ILE A 95 -19.69 -4.92 12.03
CA ILE A 95 -20.69 -3.89 12.37
C ILE A 95 -20.34 -3.24 13.71
N LEU A 96 -19.97 -4.04 14.69
CA LEU A 96 -19.54 -3.57 16.00
C LEU A 96 -18.30 -2.67 15.88
N LEU A 97 -17.28 -3.11 15.14
CA LEU A 97 -16.06 -2.34 14.88
C LEU A 97 -16.37 -0.98 14.21
N PHE A 98 -17.17 -0.97 13.15
CA PHE A 98 -17.58 0.28 12.50
C PHE A 98 -18.38 1.19 13.44
N SER A 99 -19.22 0.63 14.31
CA SER A 99 -19.94 1.40 15.33
C SER A 99 -19.00 2.10 16.32
N PHE A 100 -17.76 1.64 16.50
CA PHE A 100 -16.74 2.32 17.31
C PHE A 100 -15.85 3.26 16.49
N VAL A 101 -15.46 2.87 15.27
CA VAL A 101 -14.56 3.66 14.42
C VAL A 101 -15.24 4.92 13.89
N ILE A 102 -16.48 4.81 13.40
CA ILE A 102 -17.23 5.94 12.83
C ILE A 102 -17.34 7.12 13.83
N PRO A 103 -17.79 6.93 15.09
CA PRO A 103 -17.85 8.02 16.05
C PRO A 103 -16.46 8.56 16.39
N ALA A 104 -15.43 7.73 16.52
CA ALA A 104 -14.08 8.20 16.79
C ALA A 104 -13.54 9.14 15.69
N VAL A 105 -13.79 8.80 14.41
CA VAL A 105 -13.44 9.67 13.28
C VAL A 105 -14.29 10.95 13.28
N LYS A 106 -15.59 10.83 13.55
CA LYS A 106 -16.49 11.99 13.66
C LYS A 106 -16.03 12.95 14.76
N ASP A 107 -15.72 12.44 15.95
CA ASP A 107 -15.28 13.25 17.09
C ASP A 107 -13.93 13.90 16.82
N GLN A 108 -13.02 13.21 16.14
CA GLN A 108 -11.77 13.81 15.65
C GLN A 108 -12.04 14.98 14.69
N ILE A 109 -12.88 14.78 13.66
CA ILE A 109 -13.22 15.85 12.71
C ILE A 109 -13.92 17.01 13.41
N VAL A 110 -14.92 16.74 14.26
CA VAL A 110 -15.67 17.77 15.00
C VAL A 110 -14.77 18.51 15.98
N SER A 111 -13.81 17.85 16.64
CA SER A 111 -12.85 18.51 17.54
C SER A 111 -11.92 19.47 16.80
N LEU A 112 -11.50 19.12 15.57
CA LEU A 112 -10.73 20.01 14.71
C LEU A 112 -11.55 21.24 14.32
N PHE A 113 -12.83 21.07 13.98
CA PHE A 113 -13.74 22.17 13.67
C PHE A 113 -14.15 23.00 14.90
N LYS A 114 -14.32 22.40 16.09
CA LYS A 114 -14.67 23.11 17.33
C LYS A 114 -13.52 23.92 17.92
N THR A 115 -12.27 23.54 17.61
CA THR A 115 -11.10 24.32 18.01
C THR A 115 -10.89 25.53 17.11
N PHE A 116 -11.38 25.48 15.87
CA PHE A 116 -11.28 26.56 14.87
C PHE A 116 -11.95 27.90 15.25
N PRO A 117 -13.19 27.97 15.78
CA PRO A 117 -13.85 29.24 16.07
C PRO A 117 -13.12 30.07 17.14
N GLY A 118 -12.49 29.43 18.14
CA GLY A 118 -11.73 30.15 19.17
C GLY A 118 -10.42 30.77 18.67
N TYR A 119 -9.83 30.21 17.60
CA TYR A 119 -8.67 30.82 16.94
C TYR A 119 -9.05 32.03 16.12
N TRP A 120 -10.23 32.03 15.49
CA TRP A 120 -10.66 33.15 14.66
C TRP A 120 -10.93 34.41 15.47
N ASP A 121 -11.55 34.25 16.65
CA ASP A 121 -11.81 35.35 17.58
C ASP A 121 -10.51 35.91 18.19
N GLN A 122 -9.55 35.05 18.54
CA GLN A 122 -8.23 35.50 19.02
C GLN A 122 -7.39 36.16 17.93
N ILE A 123 -7.48 35.69 16.68
CA ILE A 123 -6.80 36.29 15.54
C ILE A 123 -7.40 37.66 15.23
N THR A 124 -8.73 37.83 15.24
CA THR A 124 -9.36 39.13 15.00
C THR A 124 -9.06 40.13 16.11
N GLN A 125 -9.03 39.68 17.37
CA GLN A 125 -8.68 40.55 18.50
C GLN A 125 -7.21 41.00 18.43
N LYS A 126 -6.28 40.08 18.15
CA LYS A 126 -4.85 40.39 17.95
C LYS A 126 -4.62 41.27 16.72
N PHE A 127 -5.39 41.08 15.65
CA PHE A 127 -5.29 41.87 14.43
C PHE A 127 -5.81 43.30 14.64
N ASN A 128 -6.89 43.47 15.41
CA ASN A 128 -7.40 44.79 15.78
C ASN A 128 -6.42 45.56 16.70
N GLU A 129 -5.81 44.89 17.68
CA GLU A 129 -4.75 45.49 18.52
C GLU A 129 -3.52 45.87 17.69
N PHE A 130 -3.13 45.02 16.74
CA PHE A 130 -1.99 45.28 15.86
C PHE A 130 -2.26 46.44 14.88
N SER A 131 -3.48 46.51 14.32
CA SER A 131 -3.91 47.56 13.39
C SER A 131 -3.98 48.96 14.00
N GLN A 132 -4.09 49.06 15.33
CA GLN A 132 -4.10 50.34 16.06
C GLN A 132 -2.72 50.76 16.59
N SER A 133 -1.69 49.93 16.41
CA SER A 133 -0.35 50.21 16.91
C SER A 133 0.52 50.95 15.89
N SER A 134 1.49 51.75 16.35
CA SER A 134 2.47 52.44 15.49
C SER A 134 3.41 51.50 14.71
N LEU A 135 3.29 50.19 14.94
CA LEU A 135 3.98 49.14 14.18
C LEU A 135 3.30 48.87 12.84
N PHE A 136 1.99 49.15 12.70
CA PHE A 136 1.26 48.97 11.44
C PHE A 136 1.71 49.97 10.37
N ASP A 137 1.98 51.22 10.75
CA ASP A 137 2.50 52.25 9.84
C ASP A 137 3.94 51.94 9.39
N GLN A 138 4.79 51.42 10.28
CA GLN A 138 6.14 50.94 9.94
C GLN A 138 6.09 49.68 9.05
N LEU A 139 5.09 48.82 9.25
CA LEU A 139 4.87 47.65 8.41
C LEU A 139 4.42 48.05 7.02
N LYS A 140 3.53 49.04 6.88
CA LYS A 140 2.99 49.54 5.60
C LYS A 140 4.10 50.06 4.68
N ASP A 141 5.07 50.78 5.24
CA ASP A 141 6.25 51.25 4.50
C ASP A 141 7.14 50.08 4.04
N LYS A 142 7.41 49.10 4.91
CA LYS A 142 8.18 47.88 4.58
C LYS A 142 7.42 46.91 3.64
N LEU A 143 6.09 46.94 3.67
CA LEU A 143 5.22 46.12 2.82
C LEU A 143 5.28 46.62 1.37
N SER A 144 5.37 47.93 1.16
CA SER A 144 5.47 48.53 -0.18
C SER A 144 6.77 48.14 -0.90
N THR A 145 7.88 48.00 -0.17
CA THR A 145 9.21 47.71 -0.72
C THR A 145 9.48 46.22 -0.88
N ASN A 146 8.83 45.36 -0.08
CA ASN A 146 9.07 43.90 -0.07
C ASN A 146 7.84 43.09 -0.53
N MET A 147 6.86 43.73 -1.17
CA MET A 147 5.59 43.11 -1.58
C MET A 147 5.79 41.85 -2.44
N SER A 148 6.83 41.84 -3.29
CA SER A 148 7.23 40.69 -4.10
C SER A 148 7.64 39.47 -3.25
N ASP A 149 8.49 39.68 -2.24
CA ASP A 149 9.00 38.60 -1.39
C ASP A 149 7.93 38.08 -0.44
N ILE A 150 7.02 38.97 -0.01
CA ILE A 150 5.83 38.60 0.76
C ILE A 150 4.88 37.76 -0.11
N MET A 151 4.60 38.19 -1.35
CA MET A 151 3.75 37.43 -2.28
C MET A 151 4.34 36.07 -2.62
N LYS A 152 5.67 35.98 -2.82
CA LYS A 152 6.38 34.71 -2.99
C LYS A 152 6.26 33.82 -1.77
N THR A 153 6.55 34.34 -0.58
CA THR A 153 6.46 33.57 0.67
C THR A 153 5.02 33.10 0.95
N LEU A 154 4.02 33.94 0.65
CA LEU A 154 2.61 33.60 0.79
C LEU A 154 2.18 32.53 -0.22
N SER A 155 2.67 32.64 -1.46
CA SER A 155 2.42 31.65 -2.51
C SER A 155 3.11 30.32 -2.17
N GLU A 156 4.36 30.33 -1.73
CA GLU A 156 5.11 29.13 -1.34
C GLU A 156 4.51 28.47 -0.09
N LYS A 157 4.17 29.23 0.95
CA LYS A 157 3.48 28.70 2.13
C LYS A 157 2.06 28.25 1.82
N GLY A 158 1.31 29.00 1.01
CA GLY A 158 -0.04 28.63 0.57
C GLY A 158 -0.03 27.34 -0.25
N THR A 159 0.90 27.22 -1.18
CA THR A 159 1.10 26.00 -1.98
C THR A 159 1.57 24.84 -1.12
N SER A 160 2.46 25.08 -0.14
CA SER A 160 2.92 24.06 0.81
C SER A 160 1.79 23.56 1.72
N VAL A 161 0.96 24.46 2.25
CA VAL A 161 -0.22 24.11 3.07
C VAL A 161 -1.25 23.35 2.23
N LEU A 162 -1.53 23.81 0.99
CA LEU A 162 -2.42 23.11 0.06
C LEU A 162 -1.87 21.73 -0.29
N ASN A 163 -0.58 21.61 -0.63
CA ASN A 163 0.05 20.33 -0.93
C ASN A 163 0.04 19.39 0.28
N SER A 164 0.28 19.91 1.48
CA SER A 164 0.23 19.15 2.74
C SER A 164 -1.20 18.71 3.07
N ALA A 165 -2.19 19.56 2.82
CA ALA A 165 -3.61 19.21 2.96
C ALA A 165 -4.03 18.15 1.92
N ILE A 166 -3.61 18.29 0.67
CA ILE A 166 -3.89 17.32 -0.40
C ILE A 166 -3.20 15.98 -0.12
N THR A 167 -1.96 15.98 0.35
CA THR A 167 -1.24 14.74 0.69
C THR A 167 -1.79 14.08 1.95
N SER A 168 -2.17 14.85 2.98
CA SER A 168 -2.80 14.28 4.19
C SER A 168 -4.19 13.73 3.92
N VAL A 169 -5.03 14.44 3.16
CA VAL A 169 -6.33 13.92 2.73
C VAL A 169 -6.14 12.71 1.82
N GLY A 170 -5.21 12.78 0.87
CA GLY A 170 -4.87 11.67 -0.03
C GLY A 170 -4.35 10.44 0.70
N SER A 171 -3.53 10.61 1.75
CA SER A 171 -3.01 9.50 2.54
C SER A 171 -4.09 8.85 3.41
N ILE A 172 -4.95 9.65 4.06
CA ILE A 172 -6.09 9.14 4.83
C ILE A 172 -7.04 8.36 3.89
N VAL A 173 -7.40 8.94 2.75
CA VAL A 173 -8.26 8.28 1.76
C VAL A 173 -7.61 7.01 1.22
N GLY A 174 -6.30 7.03 0.95
CA GLY A 174 -5.52 5.87 0.52
C GLY A 174 -5.54 4.74 1.55
N THR A 175 -5.24 5.05 2.82
CA THR A 175 -5.26 4.08 3.92
C THR A 175 -6.66 3.53 4.17
N VAL A 176 -7.70 4.39 4.15
CA VAL A 176 -9.09 3.93 4.28
C VAL A 176 -9.46 3.01 3.13
N THR A 177 -9.07 3.34 1.90
CA THR A 177 -9.33 2.50 0.72
C THR A 177 -8.63 1.14 0.85
N GLU A 178 -7.37 1.13 1.28
CA GLU A 178 -6.60 -0.10 1.51
C GLU A 178 -7.24 -0.97 2.61
N VAL A 179 -7.65 -0.36 3.73
CA VAL A 179 -8.35 -1.05 4.82
C VAL A 179 -9.69 -1.60 4.38
N VAL A 180 -10.48 -0.83 3.63
CA VAL A 180 -11.78 -1.29 3.10
C VAL A 180 -11.56 -2.43 2.11
N LEU A 181 -10.61 -2.31 1.19
CA LEU A 181 -10.23 -3.39 0.28
C LEU A 181 -9.81 -4.64 1.06
N ALA A 182 -9.02 -4.50 2.13
CA ALA A 182 -8.63 -5.62 2.96
C ALA A 182 -9.83 -6.25 3.69
N ILE A 183 -10.72 -5.46 4.28
CA ILE A 183 -11.92 -5.92 5.00
C ILE A 183 -12.90 -6.62 4.05
N VAL A 184 -13.00 -6.22 2.79
CA VAL A 184 -13.89 -6.84 1.80
C VAL A 184 -13.25 -8.06 1.14
N THR A 185 -11.96 -7.98 0.80
CA THR A 185 -11.24 -9.04 0.08
C THR A 185 -10.88 -10.20 0.99
N THR A 186 -10.46 -9.93 2.22
CA THR A 186 -10.05 -10.98 3.17
C THR A 186 -11.15 -12.01 3.41
N PRO A 187 -12.42 -11.62 3.70
CA PRO A 187 -13.51 -12.59 3.82
C PRO A 187 -13.78 -13.31 2.50
N LEU A 188 -13.78 -12.64 1.35
CA LEU A 188 -13.97 -13.34 0.05
C LEU A 188 -12.94 -14.46 -0.16
N VAL A 189 -11.67 -14.17 0.07
CA VAL A 189 -10.58 -15.16 -0.03
C VAL A 189 -10.72 -16.24 1.05
N LEU A 190 -11.01 -15.85 2.29
CA LEU A 190 -11.22 -16.76 3.41
C LEU A 190 -12.38 -17.73 3.16
N PHE A 191 -13.49 -17.27 2.57
CA PHE A 191 -14.62 -18.12 2.19
C PHE A 191 -14.16 -19.20 1.21
N TYR A 192 -13.42 -18.81 0.18
CA TYR A 192 -12.93 -19.74 -0.83
C TYR A 192 -11.96 -20.75 -0.22
N LEU A 193 -11.02 -20.30 0.61
CA LEU A 193 -10.10 -21.18 1.35
C LEU A 193 -10.85 -22.11 2.30
N LEU A 194 -11.83 -21.63 3.07
CA LEU A 194 -12.60 -22.46 3.98
C LEU A 194 -13.54 -23.43 3.28
N LYS A 195 -13.99 -23.13 2.06
CA LYS A 195 -14.87 -24.01 1.28
C LYS A 195 -14.06 -25.06 0.50
N ASP A 196 -13.06 -24.62 -0.25
CA ASP A 196 -12.34 -25.41 -1.24
C ASP A 196 -10.85 -25.62 -0.89
N GLY A 197 -10.36 -25.04 0.20
CA GLY A 197 -8.95 -25.10 0.62
C GLY A 197 -8.42 -26.51 0.90
N LYS A 198 -9.28 -27.50 1.19
CA LYS A 198 -8.84 -28.91 1.28
C LYS A 198 -8.35 -29.46 -0.08
N LYS A 199 -8.75 -28.87 -1.21
CA LYS A 199 -8.37 -29.26 -2.58
C LYS A 199 -7.22 -28.43 -3.16
N LEU A 200 -6.88 -27.31 -2.52
CA LEU A 200 -5.83 -26.40 -2.98
C LEU A 200 -4.43 -27.05 -2.98
N PRO A 201 -4.02 -27.81 -1.94
CA PRO A 201 -2.74 -28.52 -1.94
C PRO A 201 -2.68 -29.51 -3.11
N ASP A 202 -3.74 -30.27 -3.36
CA ASP A 202 -3.78 -31.24 -4.47
C ASP A 202 -3.64 -30.56 -5.84
N PHE A 203 -4.19 -29.36 -6.00
CA PHE A 203 -4.05 -28.58 -7.24
C PHE A 203 -2.63 -28.03 -7.42
N LEU A 204 -2.02 -27.49 -6.36
CA LEU A 204 -0.63 -27.03 -6.38
C LEU A 204 0.35 -28.19 -6.60
N LEU A 205 0.10 -29.33 -5.97
CA LEU A 205 0.87 -30.56 -6.15
C LEU A 205 0.75 -31.13 -7.57
N LYS A 206 -0.35 -30.82 -8.29
CA LYS A 206 -0.55 -31.22 -9.69
C LYS A 206 0.12 -30.27 -10.69
N MET A 207 0.37 -29.01 -10.30
CA MET A 207 1.16 -28.06 -11.11
C MET A 207 2.68 -28.22 -10.93
N LEU A 208 3.12 -28.86 -9.84
CA LEU A 208 4.51 -29.25 -9.67
C LEU A 208 4.82 -30.53 -10.46
N PRO A 209 5.71 -30.49 -11.46
CA PRO A 209 6.10 -31.69 -12.19
C PRO A 209 6.72 -32.74 -11.25
N VAL A 210 6.31 -34.00 -11.46
CA VAL A 210 6.46 -35.18 -10.59
C VAL A 210 7.90 -35.72 -10.50
N ASN A 211 8.93 -34.86 -10.43
CA ASN A 211 10.33 -35.30 -10.43
C ASN A 211 11.01 -35.16 -9.06
N GLY A 212 10.32 -35.57 -8.00
CA GLY A 212 10.86 -35.63 -6.65
C GLY A 212 10.26 -36.72 -5.76
N ARG A 213 9.48 -37.65 -6.33
CA ARG A 213 8.99 -38.83 -5.59
C ARG A 213 10.08 -39.91 -5.60
N ALA A 214 11.12 -39.71 -4.81
CA ALA A 214 12.08 -40.75 -4.49
C ALA A 214 12.21 -40.86 -2.97
N HIS A 215 11.71 -42.00 -2.49
CA HIS A 215 11.75 -42.57 -1.13
C HIS A 215 10.75 -42.04 -0.11
#